data_AF-A0A3B0PQ27-F1
#
_entry.id   AF-A0A3B0PQ27-F1
#
_cell.length_a   1.000
_cell.length_b   1.000
_cell.length_c   1.000
_cell.angle_alpha   90.00
_cell.angle_beta   90.00
_cell.angle_gamma   90.00
#
_symmetry.space_group_name_H-M   'P 1'
#
loop_
_entity.id
_entity.type
_entity.pdbx_description
1 polymer ?
#
loop_
_entity_poly.entity_id
_entity_poly.type
_entity_poly.pdbx_seq_one_letter_code
_entity_poly.pdbx_strand_id
1 'polypeptide(L)'
;MIDGILARNTSIATNARNCVLAAKNKEVIFMGDRADHYVNQEIDGKAVAIGGIKLVSTLAQKVKEQSQPDENVFGSMPHILIQGFGGNVVAATKAFHKNFPNHKLIALVDYNNNVIKDSLRIW
;
A
#
# COMPACT_ATOMS: atom_id res chain seq x y z
N MET A 1 -6.01 -4.35 29.74
CA MET A 1 -6.77 -3.62 28.69
C MET A 1 -6.07 -2.32 28.32
N ILE A 2 -5.92 -1.35 29.24
CA ILE A 2 -5.29 -0.04 28.96
C ILE A 2 -3.87 -0.19 28.39
N ASP A 3 -3.02 -0.98 29.03
CA ASP A 3 -1.63 -1.16 28.59
C ASP A 3 -1.53 -1.75 27.17
N GLY A 4 -2.42 -2.67 26.81
CA GLY A 4 -2.46 -3.25 25.47
C GLY A 4 -2.83 -2.23 24.39
N ILE A 5 -3.79 -1.36 24.68
CA ILE A 5 -4.20 -0.27 23.78
C ILE A 5 -3.04 0.71 23.59
N LEU A 6 -2.40 1.14 24.68
CA LEU A 6 -1.31 2.11 24.61
C LEU A 6 -0.04 1.51 23.99
N ALA A 7 0.35 0.29 24.38
CA ALA A 7 1.55 -0.35 23.86
C ALA A 7 1.47 -0.59 22.35
N ARG A 8 0.32 -1.07 21.84
CA ARG A 8 0.14 -1.29 20.41
C ARG A 8 0.18 0.02 19.63
N ASN A 9 -0.66 0.98 20.01
CA ASN A 9 -0.81 2.22 19.23
C ASN A 9 0.46 3.06 19.25
N THR A 10 1.16 3.15 20.39
CA THR A 10 2.42 3.88 20.46
C THR A 10 3.52 3.17 19.68
N SER A 11 3.61 1.84 19.74
CA SER A 11 4.57 1.08 18.93
C SER A 11 4.37 1.32 17.43
N ILE A 12 3.13 1.22 16.94
CA ILE A 12 2.81 1.44 15.52
C ILE A 12 3.12 2.90 15.12
N ALA A 13 2.68 3.88 15.91
CA ALA A 13 2.90 5.29 15.61
C ALA A 13 4.40 5.67 15.61
N THR A 14 5.16 5.17 16.58
CA THR A 14 6.61 5.41 16.67
C THR A 14 7.36 4.78 15.50
N ASN A 15 7.02 3.54 15.13
CA ASN A 15 7.63 2.86 13.98
C ASN A 15 7.28 3.56 12.66
N ALA A 16 6.02 3.96 12.47
CA ALA A 16 5.59 4.76 11.32
C ALA A 16 6.39 6.07 11.22
N ARG A 17 6.57 6.77 12.35
CA ARG A 17 7.37 7.99 12.41
C ARG A 17 8.82 7.76 11.99
N ASN A 18 9.44 6.67 12.45
CA ASN A 18 10.80 6.30 12.07
C ASN A 18 10.92 6.05 10.56
N CYS A 19 9.93 5.37 9.95
CA CYS A 19 9.87 5.18 8.50
C CYS A 19 9.76 6.51 7.75
N VAL A 20 8.89 7.43 8.20
CA VAL A 20 8.73 8.76 7.59
C VAL A 20 10.03 9.56 7.65
N LEU A 21 10.72 9.56 8.81
CA LEU A 21 12.01 10.24 8.97
C LEU A 21 13.07 9.66 8.02
N ALA A 22 13.13 8.33 7.89
CA ALA A 22 14.05 7.65 6.97
C ALA A 22 13.72 7.94 5.49
N ALA A 23 12.43 8.07 5.15
CA ALA A 23 11.96 8.36 3.80
C ALA A 23 12.16 9.82 3.37
N LYS A 24 12.42 10.74 4.31
CA LYS A 24 12.58 12.18 4.07
C LYS A 24 11.33 12.78 3.40
N ASN A 25 11.45 13.21 2.15
CA ASN A 25 10.37 13.83 1.37
C ASN A 25 9.62 12.81 0.49
N LYS A 26 9.89 11.52 0.64
CA LYS A 26 9.20 10.47 -0.12
C LYS A 26 7.96 10.01 0.64
N GLU A 27 6.88 9.83 -0.09
CA GLU A 27 5.65 9.26 0.45
C GLU A 27 5.87 7.81 0.88
N VAL A 28 5.32 7.44 2.03
CA VAL A 28 5.35 6.08 2.58
C VAL A 28 3.94 5.52 2.54
N ILE A 29 3.81 4.25 2.19
CA ILE A 29 2.52 3.55 2.09
C ILE A 29 2.46 2.50 3.20
N PHE A 30 1.39 2.52 4.01
CA PHE A 30 1.14 1.48 4.99
C PHE A 30 0.32 0.33 4.37
N MET A 31 0.97 -0.82 4.21
CA MET A 31 0.38 -2.07 3.68
C MET A 31 0.32 -3.18 4.75
N GLY A 32 0.04 -2.79 6.01
CA GLY A 32 -0.05 -3.71 7.14
C GLY A 32 -1.44 -4.34 7.34
N ASP A 33 -2.38 -4.09 6.42
CA ASP A 33 -3.77 -4.58 6.46
C ASP A 33 -3.92 -6.10 6.61
N ARG A 34 -2.96 -6.84 6.05
CA ARG A 34 -2.91 -8.31 6.04
C ARG A 34 -1.98 -8.92 7.10
N ALA A 35 -1.33 -8.10 7.92
CA ALA A 35 -0.34 -8.57 8.90
C ALA A 35 -0.95 -8.90 10.27
N ASP A 36 -2.23 -8.60 10.50
CA ASP A 36 -2.90 -8.77 11.79
C ASP A 36 -4.39 -9.09 11.60
N HIS A 37 -5.12 -9.28 12.71
CA HIS A 37 -6.56 -9.46 12.73
C HIS A 37 -7.27 -8.25 12.12
N TYR A 38 -8.17 -8.50 11.16
CA TYR A 38 -8.81 -7.46 10.33
C TYR A 38 -9.52 -6.37 11.15
N VAL A 39 -10.02 -6.68 12.35
CA VAL A 39 -10.67 -5.71 13.26
C VAL A 39 -9.72 -4.60 13.74
N ASN A 40 -8.41 -4.82 13.69
CA ASN A 40 -7.41 -3.84 14.12
C ASN A 40 -7.15 -2.76 13.06
N GLN A 41 -7.60 -2.96 11.81
CA GLN A 41 -7.30 -2.06 10.69
C GLN A 41 -7.65 -0.60 10.99
N GLU A 42 -8.80 -0.32 11.60
CA GLU A 42 -9.21 1.05 11.91
C GLU A 42 -8.30 1.73 12.94
N ILE A 43 -7.92 0.99 13.99
CA ILE A 43 -7.10 1.52 15.08
C ILE A 43 -5.65 1.67 14.63
N ASP A 44 -5.12 0.69 13.91
CA ASP A 44 -3.78 0.75 13.33
C ASP A 44 -3.67 1.89 12.32
N GLY A 45 -4.70 2.10 11.49
CA GLY A 45 -4.82 3.23 10.56
C GLY A 45 -4.68 4.58 11.27
N LYS A 46 -5.35 4.76 12.41
CA LYS A 46 -5.21 5.97 13.25
C LYS A 46 -3.78 6.13 13.79
N ALA A 47 -3.17 5.05 14.27
CA ALA A 47 -1.81 5.10 14.81
C ALA A 47 -0.76 5.46 13.74
N VAL A 48 -0.82 4.87 12.54
CA VAL A 48 0.12 5.20 11.46
C VAL A 48 -0.09 6.62 10.92
N ALA A 49 -1.33 7.10 10.89
CA ALA A 49 -1.63 8.47 10.48
C ALA A 49 -1.05 9.50 11.46
N ILE A 50 -1.13 9.25 12.77
CA ILE A 50 -0.42 10.02 13.80
C ILE A 50 1.11 9.97 13.60
N GLY A 51 1.65 8.81 13.21
CA GLY A 51 3.06 8.64 12.86
C GLY A 51 3.50 9.40 11.60
N GLY A 52 2.55 9.92 10.81
CA GLY A 52 2.79 10.72 9.61
C GLY A 52 2.60 9.97 8.28
N ILE A 53 2.09 8.73 8.30
CA ILE A 53 1.77 7.95 7.09
C ILE A 53 0.29 8.09 6.79
N LYS A 54 -0.07 8.77 5.70
CA LYS A 54 -1.46 8.98 5.28
C LYS A 54 -1.94 8.00 4.21
N LEU A 55 -1.02 7.51 3.38
CA LEU A 55 -1.33 6.61 2.29
C LEU A 55 -1.43 5.17 2.82
N VAL A 56 -2.61 4.58 2.70
CA VAL A 56 -2.95 3.25 3.26
C VAL A 56 -3.54 2.33 2.19
N SER A 57 -3.50 1.02 2.46
CA SER A 57 -3.92 -0.02 1.50
C SER A 57 -5.40 -0.40 1.54
N THR A 58 -6.16 0.03 2.56
CA THR A 58 -7.59 -0.27 2.70
C THR A 58 -8.41 0.95 3.09
N LEU A 59 -9.72 0.89 2.81
CA LEU A 59 -10.66 1.92 3.25
C LEU A 59 -10.83 1.95 4.78
N ALA A 60 -10.73 0.80 5.45
CA ALA A 60 -10.86 0.71 6.90
C ALA A 60 -9.70 1.40 7.63
N GLN A 61 -8.50 1.37 7.06
CA GLN A 61 -7.33 2.10 7.60
C GLN A 61 -7.37 3.60 7.33
N LYS A 62 -8.22 4.08 6.42
CA LYS A 62 -8.24 5.49 6.00
C LYS A 62 -8.90 6.36 7.07
N VAL A 63 -8.15 7.32 7.60
CA VAL A 63 -8.64 8.31 8.58
C VAL A 63 -9.18 9.53 7.84
N LYS A 64 -10.51 9.65 7.74
CA LYS A 64 -11.19 10.68 6.94
C LYS A 64 -10.81 12.11 7.34
N GLU A 65 -10.57 12.35 8.62
CA GLU A 65 -10.25 13.66 9.17
C GLU A 65 -8.83 14.15 8.80
N GLN A 66 -7.94 13.23 8.42
CA GLN A 66 -6.53 13.50 8.16
C GLN A 66 -6.13 13.31 6.69
N SER A 67 -7.04 12.72 5.90
CA SER A 67 -6.87 12.47 4.47
C SER A 67 -7.51 13.56 3.62
N GLN A 68 -6.83 13.97 2.55
CA GLN A 68 -7.47 14.81 1.53
C GLN A 68 -8.54 14.02 0.75
N PRO A 69 -9.54 14.70 0.13
CA PRO A 69 -10.55 14.05 -0.68
C PRO A 69 -9.94 13.14 -1.76
N ASP A 70 -8.81 13.56 -2.32
CA ASP A 70 -8.09 12.89 -3.41
C ASP A 70 -7.01 11.89 -2.94
N GLU A 71 -6.76 11.78 -1.63
CA GLU A 71 -5.85 10.76 -1.08
C GLU A 71 -6.54 9.40 -1.14
N ASN A 72 -6.39 8.74 -2.29
CA ASN A 72 -6.98 7.43 -2.53
C ASN A 72 -6.27 6.34 -1.73
N VAL A 73 -7.05 5.33 -1.32
CA VAL A 73 -6.50 4.05 -0.89
C VAL A 73 -5.59 3.53 -2.00
N PHE A 74 -4.37 3.17 -1.64
CA PHE A 74 -3.39 2.71 -2.60
C PHE A 74 -3.60 1.24 -2.93
N GLY A 75 -3.58 0.91 -4.22
CA GLY A 75 -3.45 -0.46 -4.71
C GLY A 75 -2.72 -0.46 -6.06
N SER A 76 -1.73 -1.35 -6.20
CA SER A 76 -1.11 -1.67 -7.48
C SER A 76 -1.82 -2.85 -8.15
N MET A 77 -1.42 -3.19 -9.39
CA MET A 77 -1.80 -4.48 -9.94
C MET A 77 -1.19 -5.61 -9.08
N PRO A 78 -1.91 -6.72 -8.81
CA PRO A 78 -1.39 -7.83 -8.01
C PRO A 78 -0.77 -8.94 -8.87
N HIS A 79 0.10 -9.77 -8.26
CA HIS A 79 0.73 -10.93 -8.93
C HIS A 79 -0.27 -11.93 -9.49
N ILE A 80 -1.43 -12.10 -8.86
CA ILE A 80 -2.49 -13.00 -9.35
C ILE A 80 -3.02 -12.58 -10.73
N LEU A 81 -3.01 -11.28 -11.04
CA LEU A 81 -3.40 -10.80 -12.36
C LEU A 81 -2.39 -11.28 -13.41
N ILE A 82 -1.09 -11.15 -13.14
CA ILE A 82 -0.02 -11.61 -14.04
C ILE A 82 -0.11 -13.12 -14.25
N GLN A 83 -0.38 -13.88 -13.19
CA GLN A 83 -0.62 -15.32 -13.25
C GLN A 83 -1.79 -15.67 -14.18
N GLY A 84 -2.89 -14.90 -14.13
CA GLY A 84 -4.04 -15.07 -15.02
C GLY A 84 -3.71 -14.86 -16.51
N PHE A 85 -2.64 -14.11 -16.81
CA PHE A 85 -2.09 -13.93 -18.16
C PHE A 85 -0.91 -14.87 -18.46
N GLY A 86 -0.74 -15.96 -17.69
CA GLY A 86 0.31 -16.94 -17.91
C GLY A 86 1.73 -16.38 -17.76
N GLY A 87 1.91 -15.37 -16.89
CA GLY A 87 3.20 -14.72 -16.68
C GLY A 87 3.53 -13.59 -17.64
N ASN A 88 2.61 -13.24 -18.56
CA ASN A 88 2.79 -12.12 -19.47
C ASN A 88 2.49 -10.79 -18.77
N VAL A 89 3.55 -10.13 -18.28
CA VAL A 89 3.45 -8.87 -17.55
C VAL A 89 2.87 -7.74 -18.41
N VAL A 90 3.23 -7.64 -19.70
CA VAL A 90 2.73 -6.57 -20.59
C VAL A 90 1.23 -6.72 -20.83
N ALA A 91 0.75 -7.94 -21.08
CA ALA A 91 -0.67 -8.20 -21.28
C ALA A 91 -1.48 -7.88 -20.01
N ALA A 92 -0.98 -8.29 -18.84
CA ALA A 92 -1.59 -7.99 -17.56
C ALA A 92 -1.64 -6.49 -17.25
N THR A 93 -0.54 -5.76 -17.48
CA THR A 93 -0.48 -4.30 -17.30
C THR A 93 -1.44 -3.57 -18.23
N LYS A 94 -1.50 -3.96 -19.51
CA LYS A 94 -2.46 -3.39 -20.48
C LYS A 94 -3.90 -3.65 -20.06
N ALA A 95 -4.20 -4.87 -19.59
CA ALA A 95 -5.52 -5.21 -19.08
C ALA A 95 -5.88 -4.41 -17.83
N PHE A 96 -4.96 -4.23 -16.89
CA PHE A 96 -5.17 -3.40 -15.70
C PHE A 96 -5.49 -1.95 -16.09
N HIS A 97 -4.66 -1.34 -16.94
CA HIS A 97 -4.86 0.04 -17.38
C HIS A 97 -6.19 0.24 -18.12
N LYS A 98 -6.59 -0.73 -18.96
CA LYS A 98 -7.87 -0.70 -19.67
C LYS A 98 -9.07 -0.72 -18.73
N ASN A 99 -9.02 -1.52 -17.66
CA ASN A 99 -10.15 -1.66 -16.72
C ASN A 99 -10.15 -0.60 -15.61
N PHE A 100 -8.99 -0.04 -15.28
CA PHE A 100 -8.82 0.98 -14.23
C PHE A 100 -8.10 2.22 -14.78
N PRO A 101 -8.66 2.91 -15.80
CA PRO A 101 -7.96 3.99 -16.52
C PRO A 101 -7.66 5.21 -15.65
N ASN A 102 -8.46 5.44 -14.60
CA ASN A 102 -8.31 6.58 -13.68
C ASN A 102 -7.40 6.26 -12.48
N HIS A 103 -6.96 5.01 -12.33
CA HIS A 103 -6.02 4.65 -11.26
C HIS A 103 -4.58 4.84 -11.72
N LYS A 104 -3.71 5.25 -10.80
CA LYS A 104 -2.27 5.33 -11.05
C LYS A 104 -1.74 3.94 -11.43
N LEU A 105 -1.22 3.81 -12.64
CA LEU A 105 -0.66 2.56 -13.13
C LEU A 105 0.71 2.31 -12.48
N ILE A 106 0.79 1.26 -11.66
CA ILE A 106 2.04 0.77 -11.06
C ILE A 106 2.13 -0.71 -11.36
N ALA A 107 3.08 -1.09 -12.22
CA ALA A 107 3.28 -2.46 -12.66
C ALA A 107 4.25 -3.21 -11.74
N LEU A 108 3.91 -4.46 -11.41
CA LEU A 108 4.84 -5.38 -10.74
C LEU A 108 5.74 -6.03 -11.79
N VAL A 109 7.05 -6.00 -11.55
CA VAL A 109 8.09 -6.45 -12.51
C VAL A 109 8.91 -7.62 -11.98
N ASP A 110 8.57 -8.16 -10.82
CA ASP A 110 9.28 -9.24 -10.14
C ASP A 110 8.71 -10.63 -10.43
N TYR A 111 7.61 -10.75 -11.17
CA TYR A 111 6.89 -12.02 -11.37
C TYR A 111 7.76 -13.13 -11.98
N ASN A 112 8.54 -12.82 -13.04
CA ASN A 112 9.43 -13.81 -13.68
C ASN A 112 10.80 -13.92 -13.00
N ASN A 113 10.96 -13.35 -11.79
CA ASN A 113 12.23 -13.24 -11.08
C ASN A 113 13.35 -12.57 -11.91
N ASN A 114 12.98 -11.69 -12.84
CA ASN A 114 13.89 -10.92 -13.67
C ASN A 114 13.38 -9.49 -13.84
N VAL A 115 13.60 -8.67 -12.81
CA VAL A 115 13.10 -7.31 -12.72
C VAL A 115 13.60 -6.39 -13.83
N ILE A 116 14.82 -6.59 -14.32
CA ILE A 116 15.38 -5.77 -15.41
C ILE A 116 14.62 -6.05 -16.71
N LYS A 117 14.47 -7.32 -17.08
CA LYS A 117 13.80 -7.71 -18.32
C LYS A 117 12.32 -7.32 -18.32
N ASP A 118 11.63 -7.53 -17.21
CA ASP A 118 10.20 -7.20 -17.12
C ASP A 118 9.96 -5.68 -17.06
N SER A 119 10.85 -4.90 -16.44
CA SER A 119 10.79 -3.44 -16.49
C SER A 119 10.96 -2.91 -17.92
N LEU A 120 11.93 -3.44 -18.68
CA LEU A 120 12.19 -3.02 -20.06
C LEU A 120 11.06 -3.39 -21.04
N ARG A 121 10.26 -4.41 -20.73
CA ARG A 121 9.12 -4.82 -21.56
C ARG A 121 7.90 -3.90 -21.43
N ILE A 122 7.78 -3.22 -20.29
CA ILE A 122 6.63 -2.36 -19.96
C ILE A 122 6.92 -0.87 -20.25
N TRP A 123 8.21 -0.52 -20.33
CA TRP A 123 8.67 0.84 -20.64
C TRP A 123 8.12 1.37 -21.97
#